data_AF-A0A1E7FKK7-F1
#
_entry.id   AF-A0A1E7FKK7-F1
#
_cell.length_a   1.000
_cell.length_b   1.000
_cell.length_c   1.000
_cell.angle_alpha   90.00
_cell.angle_beta   90.00
_cell.angle_gamma   90.00
#
_symmetry.space_group_name_H-M   'P 1'
#
loop_
_entity.id
_entity.type
_entity.pdbx_description
1 polymer ?
#
loop_
_entity_poly.entity_id
_entity_poly.type
_entity_poly.pdbx_seq_one_letter_code
_entity_poly.pdbx_strand_id
1 'polypeptide(L)'
;EAAAVVTNENKWNRNGFGGDGAIRTGKYNKEETETVKRAVENYCAVKQISVARLCSECDHKAELKGAWMEIAKELPHRSVQSVYRHGLRQLHPFKRGTWSDEEVEILITSVTQYGKKWASIQTKLNRSADSCRDKFREIDDSYIRGRWKENETEQLKRLIREHLRTDPLADIKELGKMVESQHIKIPWSTISKRMGKRSRLSCFKKWQKMTGLFSASD
;
A
#
# COMPACT_ATOMS: atom_id res chain seq x y z
N GLU A 1 37.37 -12.19 -26.31
CA GLU A 1 36.45 -11.03 -26.28
C GLU A 1 35.22 -11.43 -25.48
N ALA A 2 35.13 -11.00 -24.22
CA ALA A 2 34.04 -11.41 -23.34
C ALA A 2 32.82 -10.54 -23.61
N ALA A 3 31.79 -11.10 -24.23
CA ALA A 3 30.50 -10.46 -24.38
C ALA A 3 29.93 -10.16 -22.99
N ALA A 4 29.82 -8.88 -22.65
CA ALA A 4 29.16 -8.43 -21.44
C ALA A 4 27.70 -8.93 -21.46
N VAL A 5 27.37 -9.80 -20.50
CA VAL A 5 26.00 -10.19 -20.21
C VAL A 5 25.28 -8.92 -19.76
N VAL A 6 24.55 -8.29 -20.69
CA VAL A 6 23.64 -7.19 -20.36
C VAL A 6 22.48 -7.82 -19.59
N THR A 7 22.64 -7.92 -18.27
CA THR A 7 21.52 -8.21 -17.39
C THR A 7 20.49 -7.11 -17.63
N ASN A 8 19.29 -7.51 -18.05
CA ASN A 8 18.15 -6.62 -18.25
C ASN A 8 17.62 -6.18 -16.87
N GLU A 9 18.47 -5.54 -16.07
CA GLU A 9 18.13 -5.03 -14.76
C GLU A 9 17.23 -3.81 -14.92
N ASN A 10 16.04 -3.91 -14.34
CA ASN A 10 15.09 -2.82 -14.37
C ASN A 10 15.69 -1.58 -13.69
N LYS A 11 16.06 -0.58 -14.48
CA LYS A 11 16.68 0.68 -14.03
C LYS A 11 15.86 1.40 -12.95
N TRP A 12 14.55 1.14 -12.89
CA TRP A 12 13.65 1.70 -11.88
C TRP A 12 13.92 1.21 -10.44
N ASN A 13 14.54 0.04 -10.31
CA ASN A 13 14.91 -0.53 -9.01
C ASN A 13 16.29 -0.04 -8.54
N ARG A 14 17.08 0.58 -9.42
CA ARG A 14 18.42 1.10 -9.10
C ARG A 14 18.33 2.42 -8.35
N ASN A 15 19.33 2.70 -7.52
CA ASN A 15 19.51 3.95 -6.80
C ASN A 15 20.38 4.91 -7.60
N GLY A 16 19.89 6.10 -7.98
CA GLY A 16 20.72 7.18 -8.56
C GLY A 16 21.83 6.78 -9.54
N PHE A 17 21.65 5.72 -10.34
CA PHE A 17 22.67 5.09 -11.22
C PHE A 17 23.85 4.33 -10.57
N GLY A 18 23.67 3.69 -9.41
CA GLY A 18 24.58 2.67 -8.88
C GLY A 18 25.61 3.17 -7.86
N GLY A 19 25.23 4.12 -7.00
CA GLY A 19 26.07 4.46 -5.84
C GLY A 19 26.22 3.26 -4.90
N ASP A 20 27.42 3.08 -4.31
CA ASP A 20 27.82 1.94 -3.47
C ASP A 20 27.06 1.82 -2.12
N GLY A 21 25.96 2.55 -1.93
CA GLY A 21 25.18 2.58 -0.70
C GLY A 21 23.94 1.69 -0.75
N ALA A 22 23.58 1.10 0.39
CA ALA A 22 22.34 0.37 0.55
C ALA A 22 21.11 1.25 0.22
N ILE A 23 20.18 0.71 -0.57
CA ILE A 23 18.94 1.40 -0.94
C ILE A 23 18.06 1.55 0.30
N ARG A 24 17.78 2.80 0.69
CA ARG A 24 16.87 3.11 1.80
C ARG A 24 15.43 2.87 1.38
N THR A 25 14.72 2.06 2.15
CA THR A 25 13.28 1.82 2.01
C THR A 25 12.50 2.57 3.11
N GLY A 26 11.18 2.57 3.05
CA GLY A 26 10.35 3.20 4.09
C GLY A 26 10.07 4.70 3.90
N LYS A 27 9.78 5.39 5.01
CA LYS A 27 9.30 6.78 5.01
C LYS A 27 10.41 7.75 4.54
N TYR A 28 10.01 8.79 3.82
CA TYR A 28 10.86 9.92 3.49
C TYR A 28 10.92 10.86 4.68
N ASN A 29 12.11 11.34 5.02
CA ASN A 29 12.26 12.42 5.98
C ASN A 29 11.96 13.79 5.32
N LYS A 30 12.01 14.87 6.11
CA LYS A 30 11.71 16.23 5.64
C LYS A 30 12.70 16.70 4.57
N GLU A 31 13.99 16.46 4.78
CA GLU A 31 15.07 16.85 3.86
C GLU A 31 15.01 16.10 2.52
N GLU A 32 14.75 14.80 2.56
CA GLU A 32 14.54 13.98 1.35
C GLU A 32 13.33 14.49 0.57
N THR A 33 12.24 14.83 1.28
CA THR A 33 11.04 15.37 0.63
C THR A 33 11.32 16.71 -0.05
N GLU A 34 12.05 17.60 0.63
CA GLU A 34 12.43 18.90 0.05
C GLU A 34 13.39 18.75 -1.13
N THR A 35 14.31 17.79 -1.03
CA THR A 35 15.22 17.45 -2.14
C THR A 35 14.46 16.95 -3.35
N VAL A 36 13.45 16.08 -3.18
CA VAL A 36 12.58 15.64 -4.30
C VAL A 36 11.86 16.83 -4.94
N LYS A 37 11.27 17.72 -4.15
CA LYS A 37 10.55 18.89 -4.67
C LYS A 37 11.45 19.79 -5.50
N ARG A 38 12.58 20.21 -4.92
CA ARG A 38 13.59 21.04 -5.57
C ARG A 38 14.15 20.38 -6.83
N ALA A 39 14.46 19.09 -6.78
CA ALA A 39 14.99 18.37 -7.95
C ALA A 39 13.98 18.33 -9.11
N VAL A 40 12.69 18.15 -8.80
CA VAL A 40 11.61 18.21 -9.79
C VAL A 40 11.46 19.62 -10.37
N GLU A 41 11.45 20.65 -9.53
CA GLU A 41 11.36 22.06 -9.96
C GLU A 41 12.53 22.46 -10.85
N ASN A 42 13.75 22.09 -10.46
CA ASN A 42 14.96 22.35 -11.25
C ASN A 42 14.90 21.65 -12.61
N TYR A 43 14.52 20.37 -12.64
CA TYR A 43 14.36 19.61 -13.89
C TYR A 43 13.34 20.28 -14.81
N CYS A 44 12.18 20.65 -14.26
CA CYS A 44 11.12 21.36 -14.97
C CYS A 44 11.58 22.70 -15.53
N ALA A 45 12.33 23.49 -14.76
CA ALA A 45 12.88 24.77 -15.20
C ALA A 45 13.90 24.61 -16.35
N VAL A 46 14.82 23.65 -16.25
CA VAL A 46 15.82 23.39 -17.28
C VAL A 46 15.18 22.87 -18.57
N LYS A 47 14.20 21.97 -18.46
CA LYS A 47 13.50 21.38 -19.61
C LYS A 47 12.34 22.22 -20.13
N GLN A 48 12.05 23.38 -19.51
CA GLN A 48 10.95 24.28 -19.86
C GLN A 48 9.58 23.55 -19.91
N ILE A 49 9.32 22.69 -18.92
CA ILE A 49 8.05 21.97 -18.75
C ILE A 49 7.43 22.27 -17.40
N SER A 50 6.10 22.25 -17.31
CA SER A 50 5.43 22.42 -16.03
C SER A 50 5.53 21.16 -15.16
N VAL A 51 5.56 21.34 -13.83
CA VAL A 51 5.52 20.23 -12.86
C VAL A 51 4.27 19.38 -13.04
N ALA A 52 3.14 20.02 -13.36
CA ALA A 52 1.88 19.34 -13.65
C ALA A 52 2.01 18.42 -14.88
N ARG A 53 2.63 18.88 -15.97
CA ARG A 53 2.88 18.06 -17.17
C ARG A 53 3.77 16.87 -16.85
N LEU A 54 4.88 17.09 -16.15
CA LEU A 54 5.81 16.02 -15.74
C LEU A 54 5.12 14.95 -14.87
N CYS A 55 4.27 15.37 -13.93
CA CYS A 55 3.56 14.45 -13.04
C CYS A 55 2.41 13.70 -13.73
N SER A 56 1.73 14.32 -14.70
CA SER A 56 0.51 13.77 -15.30
C SER A 56 0.76 12.89 -16.52
N GLU A 57 1.77 13.23 -17.34
CA GLU A 57 1.98 12.56 -18.63
C GLU A 57 2.83 11.28 -18.54
N CYS A 58 3.45 11.03 -17.37
CA CYS A 58 4.30 9.86 -17.08
C CYS A 58 5.45 9.65 -18.09
N ASP A 59 6.36 8.73 -17.76
CA ASP A 59 7.61 8.44 -18.51
C ASP A 59 7.39 7.75 -19.88
N HIS A 60 6.15 7.70 -20.38
CA HIS A 60 5.77 7.00 -21.61
C HIS A 60 5.90 7.86 -22.87
N LYS A 61 5.93 9.19 -22.73
CA LYS A 61 6.21 10.09 -23.83
C LYS A 61 7.71 10.23 -24.04
N ALA A 62 8.16 10.16 -25.29
CA ALA A 62 9.59 10.18 -25.64
C ALA A 62 10.36 11.37 -25.03
N GLU A 63 9.73 12.55 -24.95
CA GLU A 63 10.31 13.78 -24.40
C GLU A 63 10.51 13.76 -22.87
N LEU A 64 9.73 12.95 -22.15
CA LEU A 64 9.81 12.82 -20.70
C LEU A 64 10.60 11.57 -20.27
N LYS A 65 10.97 10.72 -21.23
CA LYS A 65 11.65 9.45 -21.00
C LYS A 65 12.96 9.67 -20.22
N GLY A 66 13.05 9.07 -19.04
CA GLY A 66 14.21 9.18 -18.17
C GLY A 66 14.21 10.39 -17.23
N ALA A 67 13.18 11.25 -17.27
CA ALA A 67 13.09 12.43 -16.39
C ALA A 67 13.25 12.05 -14.91
N TRP A 68 12.51 11.04 -14.46
CA TRP A 68 12.58 10.57 -13.08
C TRP A 68 13.89 9.86 -12.73
N MET A 69 14.63 9.37 -13.73
CA MET A 69 15.99 8.85 -13.52
C MET A 69 16.97 10.00 -13.26
N GLU A 70 16.85 11.11 -13.99
CA GLU A 70 17.65 12.31 -13.77
C GLU A 70 17.36 12.94 -12.40
N ILE A 71 16.08 13.09 -12.06
CA ILE A 71 15.63 13.60 -10.75
C ILE A 71 16.14 12.71 -9.61
N ALA A 72 16.15 11.38 -9.79
CA ALA A 72 16.62 10.45 -8.78
C ALA A 72 18.13 10.52 -8.50
N LYS A 73 18.93 11.20 -9.33
CA LYS A 73 20.37 11.42 -9.07
C LYS A 73 20.61 12.27 -7.82
N GLU A 74 19.69 13.19 -7.53
CA GLU A 74 19.72 14.00 -6.30
C GLU A 74 19.38 13.20 -5.04
N LEU A 75 18.93 11.95 -5.20
CA LEU A 75 18.62 11.03 -4.09
C LEU A 75 19.31 9.67 -4.29
N PRO A 76 20.65 9.61 -4.21
CA PRO A 76 21.45 8.42 -4.53
C PRO A 76 21.22 7.24 -3.58
N HIS A 77 20.49 7.45 -2.48
CA HIS A 77 20.13 6.40 -1.52
C HIS A 77 18.69 5.88 -1.71
N ARG A 78 17.92 6.40 -2.68
CA ARG A 78 16.56 5.96 -2.98
C ARG A 78 16.49 5.38 -4.39
N SER A 79 15.65 4.37 -4.59
CA SER A 79 15.40 3.85 -5.94
C SER A 79 14.63 4.87 -6.78
N VAL A 80 14.83 4.86 -8.10
CA VAL A 80 14.08 5.71 -9.04
C VAL A 80 12.57 5.53 -8.85
N GLN A 81 12.10 4.29 -8.66
CA GLN A 81 10.69 4.01 -8.40
C GLN A 81 10.17 4.66 -7.11
N SER A 82 10.99 4.67 -6.05
CA SER A 82 10.64 5.32 -4.79
C SER A 82 10.53 6.83 -4.97
N VAL A 83 11.50 7.44 -5.64
CA VAL A 83 11.52 8.89 -5.93
C VAL A 83 10.32 9.29 -6.78
N TYR A 84 10.03 8.56 -7.85
CA TYR A 84 8.85 8.77 -8.69
C TYR A 84 7.55 8.72 -7.90
N ARG A 85 7.31 7.65 -7.14
CA ARG A 85 6.07 7.51 -6.35
C ARG A 85 5.96 8.60 -5.28
N HIS A 86 7.07 8.97 -4.65
CA HIS A 86 7.06 10.06 -3.66
C HIS A 86 6.78 11.41 -4.33
N GLY A 87 7.48 11.73 -5.41
CA GLY A 87 7.31 12.95 -6.19
C GLY A 87 5.87 13.11 -6.68
N LEU A 88 5.27 12.07 -7.27
CA LEU A 88 3.86 12.12 -7.69
C LEU A 88 2.91 12.41 -6.52
N ARG A 89 3.12 11.78 -5.35
CA ARG A 89 2.27 12.05 -4.18
C ARG A 89 2.39 13.51 -3.70
N GLN A 90 3.58 14.09 -3.78
CA GLN A 90 3.84 15.46 -3.35
C GLN A 90 3.37 16.52 -4.36
N LEU A 91 3.58 16.27 -5.65
CA LEU A 91 3.56 17.33 -6.67
C LEU A 91 2.47 17.16 -7.74
N HIS A 92 1.85 15.98 -7.86
CA HIS A 92 0.78 15.81 -8.85
C HIS A 92 -0.39 16.77 -8.54
N PRO A 93 -1.02 17.40 -9.55
CA PRO A 93 -2.14 18.33 -9.37
C PRO A 93 -3.47 17.68 -8.94
N PHE A 94 -3.44 16.45 -8.42
CA PHE A 94 -4.66 15.80 -7.96
C PHE A 94 -5.24 16.52 -6.73
N LYS A 95 -6.57 16.51 -6.61
CA LYS A 95 -7.28 16.97 -5.42
C LYS A 95 -6.83 16.16 -4.20
N ARG A 96 -6.67 16.86 -3.07
CA ARG A 96 -6.29 16.31 -1.77
C ARG A 96 -7.28 16.80 -0.71
N GLY A 97 -7.42 16.06 0.38
CA GLY A 97 -8.27 16.45 1.51
C GLY A 97 -9.66 15.79 1.48
N THR A 98 -10.64 16.48 2.08
CA THR A 98 -12.01 15.98 2.32
C THR A 98 -12.70 15.57 1.02
N TRP A 99 -13.47 14.50 1.08
CA TRP A 99 -14.28 14.02 -0.03
C TRP A 99 -15.68 14.64 0.03
N SER A 100 -16.17 15.19 -1.08
CA SER A 100 -17.57 15.63 -1.18
C SER A 100 -18.50 14.44 -1.43
N ASP A 101 -19.79 14.63 -1.18
CA ASP A 101 -20.80 13.60 -1.39
C ASP A 101 -20.91 13.22 -2.88
N GLU A 102 -20.76 14.19 -3.79
CA GLU A 102 -20.74 13.95 -5.23
C GLU A 102 -19.51 13.14 -5.65
N GLU A 103 -18.33 13.43 -5.08
CA GLU A 103 -17.12 12.62 -5.34
C GLU A 103 -17.30 11.18 -4.86
N VAL A 104 -17.99 10.98 -3.73
CA VAL A 104 -18.32 9.66 -3.20
C VAL A 104 -19.31 8.92 -4.10
N GLU A 105 -20.36 9.59 -4.57
CA GLU A 105 -21.34 9.00 -5.48
C GLU A 105 -20.71 8.58 -6.81
N ILE A 106 -19.88 9.44 -7.42
CA ILE A 106 -19.15 9.12 -8.64
C ILE A 106 -18.20 7.93 -8.42
N LEU A 107 -17.54 7.87 -7.26
CA LEU A 107 -16.66 6.75 -6.90
C LEU A 107 -17.44 5.43 -6.82
N ILE A 108 -18.55 5.40 -6.09
CA ILE A 108 -19.40 4.21 -5.92
C ILE A 108 -19.93 3.75 -7.28
N THR A 109 -20.55 4.66 -8.04
CA THR A 109 -21.12 4.36 -9.36
C THR A 109 -20.06 3.84 -10.33
N SER A 110 -18.87 4.44 -10.34
CA SER A 110 -17.78 3.99 -11.19
C SER A 110 -17.27 2.60 -10.81
N VAL A 111 -17.18 2.28 -9.52
CA VAL A 111 -16.77 0.93 -9.08
C VAL A 111 -17.84 -0.10 -9.40
N THR A 112 -19.11 0.24 -9.23
CA THR A 112 -20.24 -0.65 -9.59
C THR A 112 -20.27 -0.94 -11.09
N GLN A 113 -20.06 0.07 -11.93
CA GLN A 113 -20.17 -0.06 -13.39
C GLN A 113 -18.94 -0.71 -14.04
N TYR A 114 -17.73 -0.39 -13.57
CA TYR A 114 -16.48 -0.78 -14.26
C TYR A 114 -15.57 -1.68 -13.41
N GLY A 115 -15.94 -1.96 -12.17
CA GLY A 115 -15.10 -2.65 -11.18
C GLY A 115 -14.01 -1.76 -10.57
N LYS A 116 -13.08 -2.40 -9.85
CA LYS A 116 -11.99 -1.74 -9.09
C LYS A 116 -10.83 -1.24 -10.00
N LYS A 117 -11.17 -0.60 -11.13
CA LYS A 117 -10.22 -0.03 -12.10
C LYS A 117 -9.76 1.37 -11.67
N TRP A 118 -8.98 1.44 -10.60
CA TRP A 118 -8.60 2.71 -9.94
C TRP A 118 -7.93 3.72 -10.89
N ALA A 119 -7.11 3.26 -11.82
CA ALA A 119 -6.44 4.13 -12.79
C ALA A 119 -7.42 4.79 -13.79
N SER A 120 -8.59 4.19 -14.05
CA SER A 120 -9.65 4.81 -14.86
C SER A 120 -10.52 5.74 -14.01
N ILE A 121 -10.77 5.35 -12.76
CA ILE A 121 -11.56 6.12 -11.80
C ILE A 121 -10.84 7.43 -11.41
N GLN A 122 -9.52 7.40 -11.29
CA GLN A 122 -8.70 8.57 -10.93
C GLN A 122 -8.94 9.75 -11.89
N THR A 123 -9.09 9.46 -13.19
CA THR A 123 -9.28 10.46 -14.24
C THR A 123 -10.64 11.15 -14.11
N LYS A 124 -11.67 10.41 -13.67
CA LYS A 124 -13.02 10.97 -13.44
C LYS A 124 -13.08 11.85 -12.20
N LEU A 125 -12.42 11.45 -11.12
CA LEU A 125 -12.49 12.14 -9.82
C LEU A 125 -11.42 13.23 -9.65
N ASN A 126 -10.44 13.30 -10.55
CA ASN A 126 -9.23 14.11 -10.40
C ASN A 126 -8.56 13.91 -9.02
N ARG A 127 -8.57 12.67 -8.53
CA ARG A 127 -7.93 12.21 -7.29
C ARG A 127 -7.05 11.03 -7.61
N SER A 128 -5.96 10.83 -6.86
CA SER A 128 -5.05 9.70 -7.13
C SER A 128 -5.77 8.35 -7.03
N ALA A 129 -5.34 7.36 -7.82
CA ALA A 129 -5.85 6.00 -7.77
C ALA A 129 -5.80 5.39 -6.35
N ASP A 130 -4.72 5.67 -5.61
CA ASP A 130 -4.59 5.25 -4.21
C ASP A 130 -5.64 5.89 -3.29
N SER A 131 -5.91 7.19 -3.46
CA SER A 131 -6.94 7.91 -2.70
C SER A 131 -8.33 7.32 -2.99
N CYS A 132 -8.64 7.05 -4.27
CA CYS A 132 -9.91 6.44 -4.67
C CYS A 132 -10.11 5.05 -4.05
N ARG A 133 -9.06 4.20 -4.10
CA ARG A 133 -9.08 2.87 -3.47
C ARG A 133 -9.32 2.97 -1.97
N ASP A 134 -8.59 3.86 -1.30
CA ASP A 134 -8.63 3.97 0.15
C ASP A 134 -9.99 4.51 0.61
N LYS A 135 -10.55 5.52 -0.08
CA LYS A 135 -11.91 6.01 0.17
C LYS A 135 -12.95 4.94 -0.12
N PHE A 136 -12.85 4.23 -1.23
CA PHE A 136 -13.78 3.14 -1.52
C PHE A 136 -13.70 2.06 -0.45
N ARG A 137 -12.52 1.73 0.08
CA ARG A 137 -12.38 0.78 1.21
C ARG A 137 -13.01 1.29 2.51
N GLU A 138 -13.14 2.60 2.70
CA GLU A 138 -13.88 3.19 3.83
C GLU A 138 -15.40 3.10 3.63
N ILE A 139 -15.88 3.24 2.40
CA ILE A 139 -17.30 3.16 2.03
C ILE A 139 -17.77 1.69 1.92
N ASP A 140 -16.92 0.85 1.33
CA ASP A 140 -17.06 -0.60 1.18
C ASP A 140 -16.90 -1.22 2.57
N ASP A 141 -17.99 -1.11 3.34
CA ASP A 141 -18.22 -1.69 4.65
C ASP A 141 -18.31 -3.22 4.61
N SER A 142 -17.75 -3.84 3.56
CA SER A 142 -17.51 -5.27 3.50
C SER A 142 -16.67 -5.77 4.68
N TYR A 143 -15.96 -4.88 5.40
CA TYR A 143 -15.25 -5.22 6.63
C TYR A 143 -15.61 -4.32 7.82
N ILE A 144 -16.15 -4.93 8.88
CA ILE A 144 -16.43 -4.27 10.16
C ILE A 144 -15.10 -3.90 10.83
N ARG A 145 -14.90 -2.59 11.03
CA ARG A 145 -13.81 -2.02 11.82
C ARG A 145 -14.28 -1.78 13.27
N GLY A 146 -13.34 -1.76 14.22
CA GLY A 146 -13.66 -1.48 15.62
C GLY A 146 -14.15 -2.69 16.42
N ARG A 147 -15.02 -2.43 17.40
CA ARG A 147 -15.39 -3.36 18.48
C ARG A 147 -15.84 -4.72 17.92
N TRP A 148 -15.31 -5.80 18.49
CA TRP A 148 -15.75 -7.16 18.22
C TRP A 148 -17.03 -7.43 19.01
N LYS A 149 -18.10 -7.82 18.31
CA LYS A 149 -19.30 -8.33 18.96
C LYS A 149 -19.03 -9.73 19.52
N GLU A 150 -19.85 -10.16 20.48
CA GLU A 150 -19.67 -11.46 21.11
C GLU A 150 -19.88 -12.60 20.11
N ASN A 151 -20.93 -12.51 19.28
CA ASN A 151 -21.20 -13.48 18.23
C ASN A 151 -20.05 -13.63 17.22
N GLU A 152 -19.40 -12.52 16.83
CA GLU A 152 -18.22 -12.55 15.95
C GLU A 152 -17.00 -13.16 16.66
N THR A 153 -16.87 -12.89 17.96
CA THR A 153 -15.80 -13.46 18.78
C THR A 153 -15.96 -14.98 18.88
N GLU A 154 -17.16 -15.46 19.16
CA GLU A 154 -17.46 -16.90 19.19
C GLU A 154 -17.30 -17.57 17.82
N GLN A 155 -17.72 -16.90 16.75
CA GLN A 155 -17.48 -17.39 15.39
C GLN A 155 -15.99 -17.56 15.11
N LEU A 156 -15.15 -16.59 15.48
CA LEU A 156 -13.70 -16.69 15.31
C LEU A 156 -13.11 -17.84 16.12
N LYS A 157 -13.50 -17.99 17.40
CA LYS A 157 -13.06 -19.11 18.25
C LYS A 157 -13.40 -20.46 17.63
N ARG A 158 -14.65 -20.62 17.17
CA ARG A 158 -15.12 -21.84 16.49
C ARG A 158 -14.30 -22.17 15.25
N LEU A 159 -14.07 -21.19 14.38
CA LEU A 159 -13.29 -21.38 13.14
C LEU A 159 -11.83 -21.78 13.42
N ILE A 160 -11.25 -21.26 14.51
CA ILE A 160 -9.89 -21.62 14.92
C ILE A 160 -9.86 -23.04 15.48
N ARG A 161 -10.77 -23.40 16.39
CA ARG A 161 -10.88 -24.76 16.94
C ARG A 161 -11.10 -25.81 15.85
N GLU A 162 -11.96 -25.51 14.89
CA GLU A 162 -12.20 -26.37 13.72
C GLU A 162 -10.93 -26.53 12.88
N HIS A 163 -10.20 -25.44 12.64
CA HIS A 163 -8.95 -25.50 11.88
C HIS A 163 -7.86 -26.30 12.61
N LEU A 164 -7.74 -26.14 13.93
CA LEU A 164 -6.78 -26.85 14.77
C LEU A 164 -7.23 -28.28 15.11
N ARG A 165 -8.45 -28.67 14.73
CA ARG A 165 -9.07 -29.97 15.05
C ARG A 165 -9.08 -30.28 16.55
N THR A 166 -9.36 -29.26 17.35
CA THR A 166 -9.40 -29.36 18.82
C THR A 166 -10.84 -29.44 19.33
N ASP A 167 -10.99 -29.75 20.63
CA ASP A 167 -12.29 -29.74 21.30
C ASP A 167 -13.04 -28.40 21.12
N PRO A 168 -14.36 -28.39 20.87
CA PRO A 168 -15.18 -27.18 20.72
C PRO A 168 -15.17 -26.23 21.94
N LEU A 169 -14.85 -26.74 23.12
CA LEU A 169 -14.76 -26.02 24.39
C LEU A 169 -13.31 -25.75 24.82
N ALA A 170 -12.30 -26.12 24.02
CA ALA A 170 -10.90 -25.87 24.32
C ALA A 170 -10.65 -24.39 24.65
N ASP A 171 -9.91 -24.15 25.74
CA ASP A 171 -9.57 -22.80 26.19
C ASP A 171 -8.67 -22.11 25.16
N ILE A 172 -9.01 -20.86 24.85
CA ILE A 172 -8.33 -20.11 23.79
C ILE A 172 -6.90 -19.74 24.18
N LYS A 173 -6.61 -19.48 25.46
CA LYS A 173 -5.25 -19.13 25.90
C LYS A 173 -4.32 -20.33 25.82
N GLU A 174 -4.79 -21.51 26.21
CA GLU A 174 -4.01 -22.75 26.08
C GLU A 174 -3.77 -23.11 24.61
N LEU A 175 -4.77 -22.93 23.74
CA LEU A 175 -4.57 -23.05 22.28
C LEU A 175 -3.56 -22.03 21.76
N GLY A 176 -3.53 -20.81 22.31
CA GLY A 176 -2.52 -19.80 22.02
C GLY A 176 -1.10 -20.29 22.28
N LYS A 177 -0.85 -20.79 23.49
CA LYS A 177 0.46 -21.35 23.89
C LYS A 177 0.85 -22.57 23.05
N MET A 178 -0.10 -23.45 22.75
CA MET A 178 0.12 -24.61 21.89
C MET A 178 0.54 -24.19 20.47
N VAL A 179 -0.19 -23.25 19.87
CA VAL A 179 0.10 -22.72 18.53
C VAL A 179 1.48 -22.08 18.47
N GLU A 180 1.87 -21.33 19.50
CA GLU A 180 3.19 -20.69 19.60
C GLU A 180 4.31 -21.72 19.78
N SER A 181 4.20 -22.62 20.77
CA SER A 181 5.22 -23.66 21.04
C SER A 181 5.44 -24.59 19.85
N GLN A 182 4.36 -25.02 19.19
CA GLN A 182 4.42 -25.89 18.02
C GLN A 182 4.60 -25.14 16.70
N HIS A 183 4.72 -23.80 16.73
CA HIS A 183 4.90 -22.95 15.55
C HIS A 183 3.83 -23.16 14.45
N ILE A 184 2.58 -23.42 14.86
CA ILE A 184 1.48 -23.69 13.94
C ILE A 184 1.07 -22.42 13.20
N LYS A 185 1.01 -22.48 11.86
CA LYS A 185 0.56 -21.36 11.03
C LYS A 185 -0.95 -21.38 10.84
N ILE A 186 -1.65 -20.47 11.52
CA ILE A 186 -3.09 -20.28 11.34
C ILE A 186 -3.38 -19.58 9.98
N PRO A 187 -4.22 -20.15 9.10
CA PRO A 187 -4.55 -19.59 7.78
C PRO A 187 -5.58 -18.48 7.89
N TRP A 188 -5.14 -17.31 8.36
CA TRP A 188 -5.99 -16.14 8.58
C TRP A 188 -6.79 -15.69 7.34
N SER A 189 -6.27 -15.94 6.13
CA SER A 189 -6.98 -15.63 4.87
C SER A 189 -8.24 -16.48 4.71
N THR A 190 -8.16 -17.77 5.01
CA THR A 190 -9.29 -18.70 4.95
C THR A 190 -10.30 -18.41 6.04
N ILE A 191 -9.82 -18.17 7.27
CA ILE A 191 -10.68 -17.78 8.40
C ILE A 191 -11.41 -16.47 8.10
N SER A 192 -10.72 -15.45 7.59
CA SER A 192 -11.33 -14.16 7.23
C SER A 192 -12.44 -14.31 6.17
N LYS A 193 -12.23 -15.15 5.14
CA LYS A 193 -13.28 -15.44 4.16
C LYS A 193 -14.52 -16.07 4.80
N ARG A 194 -14.34 -17.01 5.75
CA ARG A 194 -15.44 -17.66 6.49
C ARG A 194 -16.09 -16.75 7.53
N MET A 195 -15.36 -15.77 8.05
CA MET A 195 -15.90 -14.70 8.90
C MET A 195 -16.76 -13.70 8.11
N GLY A 196 -16.54 -13.59 6.79
CA GLY A 196 -17.23 -12.63 5.91
C GLY A 196 -16.72 -11.21 6.11
N LYS A 197 -17.18 -10.53 7.17
CA LYS A 197 -16.93 -9.10 7.38
C LYS A 197 -15.75 -8.77 8.29
N ARG A 198 -14.87 -9.70 8.62
CA ARG A 198 -13.64 -9.43 9.40
C ARG A 198 -12.41 -9.76 8.57
N SER A 199 -11.51 -8.78 8.44
CA SER A 199 -10.30 -8.93 7.61
C SER A 199 -9.29 -9.89 8.24
N ARG A 200 -8.36 -10.40 7.42
CA ARG A 200 -7.25 -11.26 7.85
C ARG A 200 -6.51 -10.70 9.07
N LEU A 201 -6.13 -9.42 8.98
CA LEU A 201 -5.40 -8.74 10.05
C LEU A 201 -6.28 -8.53 11.29
N SER A 202 -7.57 -8.26 11.11
CA SER A 202 -8.50 -8.12 12.23
C SER A 202 -8.63 -9.43 13.03
N CYS A 203 -8.78 -10.56 12.33
CA CYS A 203 -8.86 -11.89 12.96
C CYS A 203 -7.57 -12.23 13.73
N PHE A 204 -6.41 -11.97 13.12
CA PHE A 204 -5.10 -12.18 13.76
C PHE A 204 -4.93 -11.34 15.03
N LYS A 205 -5.20 -10.03 14.95
CA LYS A 205 -5.08 -9.13 16.11
C LYS A 205 -6.04 -9.51 17.24
N LYS A 206 -7.28 -9.92 16.89
CA LYS A 206 -8.24 -10.41 17.88
C LYS A 206 -7.77 -11.70 18.55
N TRP A 207 -7.18 -12.63 17.80
CA TRP A 207 -6.59 -13.85 18.35
C TRP A 207 -5.44 -13.55 19.33
N GLN A 208 -4.48 -12.71 18.95
CA GLN A 208 -3.39 -12.30 19.85
C GLN A 208 -3.94 -11.70 21.15
N LYS A 209 -4.97 -10.86 21.05
CA LYS A 209 -5.62 -10.26 22.23
C LYS A 209 -6.32 -11.31 23.11
N MET A 210 -7.01 -12.29 22.53
CA MET A 210 -7.71 -13.34 23.29
C MET A 210 -6.75 -14.32 23.97
N THR A 211 -5.63 -14.62 23.31
CA THR A 211 -4.59 -15.54 23.81
C THR A 211 -3.66 -14.88 24.82
N GLY A 212 -3.64 -13.54 24.89
CA GLY A 212 -2.69 -12.80 25.72
C GLY A 212 -1.31 -12.66 25.08
N LEU A 213 -1.13 -13.11 23.83
CA LEU A 213 0.10 -12.98 23.05
C LEU A 213 0.25 -11.61 22.37
N PHE A 214 -0.56 -10.63 22.77
CA PHE A 214 -0.54 -9.29 22.19
C PHE A 214 0.59 -8.47 22.83
N SER A 215 1.66 -8.22 22.07
CA SER A 215 2.63 -7.19 22.41
C SER A 215 2.09 -5.83 21.99
N ALA A 216 2.07 -4.86 22.89
CA ALA A 216 1.59 -3.49 22.61
C ALA A 216 2.57 -2.65 21.76
N SER A 217 3.66 -3.26 21.27
CA SER A 217 4.80 -2.54 20.69
C SER A 217 4.93 -2.58 19.15
N ASP A 218 3.91 -3.02 18.41
CA ASP A 218 3.88 -3.00 16.93
C ASP A 218 2.78 -2.11 16.31
#